data_AF-A0A8S3FI05-F1
#
_entry.id   AF-A0A8S3FI05-F1
#
_cell.length_a   1.000
_cell.length_b   1.000
_cell.length_c   1.000
_cell.angle_alpha   90.00
_cell.angle_beta   90.00
_cell.angle_gamma   90.00
#
_symmetry.space_group_name_H-M   'P 1'
#
loop_
_entity.id
_entity.type
_entity.pdbx_description
1 polymer ?
#
loop_
_entity_poly.entity_id
_entity_poly.type
_entity_poly.pdbx_seq_one_letter_code
_entity_poly.pdbx_strand_id
1 'polypeptide(L)'
;MLILHGVVVGCVGTNHRWYAPVYTMLALALSNGNGVYSVDHYFSSRYNSYPFSKLNNPALFTSGFGRKVTLVSVIMTLFFGGITKMLNSGLKWMDGSTIGYYVNEENKGRWPWLKIWISKCQPLLVFLSVKTMILELSSPCALFVPFFRPILLVSASIFHFGIWLTLHPNYLPQTWCYILCTNYHESMKYHTPVNLVTLTASWGITVFLAFSIVCALMGMENWPFTSIPMYSYYRDASYSHMYLKNTKQARCVSHECINSGGYPIGWSSKWIYLWLSDSAGN
;
A
#
# COMPACT_ATOMS: atom_id res chain seq x y z
N MET A 1 9.65 -2.75 18.67
CA MET A 1 9.06 -1.40 18.72
C MET A 1 8.55 -0.91 17.35
N LEU A 2 9.35 -1.00 16.27
CA LEU A 2 8.95 -0.49 14.94
C LEU A 2 7.73 -1.19 14.31
N ILE A 3 7.61 -2.52 14.43
CA ILE A 3 6.41 -3.26 13.97
C ILE A 3 5.16 -2.78 14.71
N LEU A 4 5.23 -2.66 16.04
CA LEU A 4 4.10 -2.18 16.84
C LEU A 4 3.72 -0.75 16.47
N HIS A 5 4.69 0.13 16.24
CA HIS A 5 4.43 1.48 15.74
C HIS A 5 3.71 1.45 14.39
N GLY A 6 4.20 0.65 13.43
CA GLY A 6 3.56 0.53 12.12
C GLY A 6 2.15 -0.09 12.20
N VAL A 7 1.92 -1.08 13.08
CA VAL A 7 0.59 -1.64 13.35
C VAL A 7 -0.32 -0.55 13.92
N VAL A 8 0.10 0.18 14.96
CA VAL A 8 -0.69 1.28 15.54
C VAL A 8 -1.02 2.31 14.47
N VAL A 9 -0.03 2.72 13.68
CA VAL A 9 -0.21 3.72 12.62
C VAL A 9 -1.12 3.20 11.48
N GLY A 10 -1.07 1.91 11.17
CA GLY A 10 -1.98 1.25 10.24
C GLY A 10 -3.41 1.13 10.78
N CYS A 11 -3.55 0.76 12.05
CA CYS A 11 -4.82 0.66 12.78
C CYS A 11 -5.53 2.00 12.93
N VAL A 12 -4.81 3.12 13.00
CA VAL A 12 -5.41 4.46 13.08
C VAL A 12 -5.97 4.90 11.71
N GLY A 13 -5.80 4.12 10.64
CA GLY A 13 -6.35 4.39 9.30
C GLY A 13 -5.72 5.59 8.59
N THR A 14 -4.86 6.34 9.29
CA THR A 14 -4.26 7.59 8.79
C THR A 14 -3.06 7.36 7.89
N ASN A 15 -2.65 6.10 7.64
CA ASN A 15 -1.35 5.87 7.03
C ASN A 15 -1.18 4.54 6.27
N HIS A 16 -1.84 4.47 5.12
CA HIS A 16 -1.66 3.40 4.13
C HIS A 16 -0.18 3.15 3.73
N ARG A 17 0.71 4.14 3.92
CA ARG A 17 2.16 4.01 3.67
C ARG A 17 2.89 2.97 4.54
N TRP A 18 2.28 2.50 5.63
CA TRP A 18 2.91 1.55 6.55
C TRP A 18 2.54 0.09 6.32
N TYR A 19 1.53 -0.23 5.50
CA TYR A 19 1.10 -1.62 5.26
C TYR A 19 2.24 -2.48 4.71
N ALA A 20 2.78 -2.08 3.55
CA ALA A 20 3.89 -2.80 2.93
C ALA A 20 5.14 -2.89 3.85
N PRO A 21 5.62 -1.80 4.49
CA PRO A 21 6.70 -1.89 5.47
C PRO A 21 6.43 -2.84 6.64
N VAL A 22 5.23 -2.82 7.23
CA VAL A 22 4.89 -3.68 8.37
C VAL A 22 4.84 -5.15 7.96
N TYR A 23 4.21 -5.47 6.84
CA TYR A 23 4.20 -6.84 6.32
C TYR A 23 5.59 -7.32 5.96
N THR A 24 6.41 -6.43 5.37
CA THR A 24 7.81 -6.73 5.06
C THR A 24 8.61 -7.02 6.34
N MET A 25 8.49 -6.17 7.36
CA MET A 25 9.19 -6.37 8.64
C MET A 25 8.73 -7.65 9.34
N LEU A 26 7.42 -7.94 9.34
CA LEU A 26 6.89 -9.18 9.90
C LEU A 26 7.43 -10.40 9.13
N ALA A 27 7.43 -10.34 7.80
CA ALA A 27 7.95 -11.41 6.96
C ALA A 27 9.46 -11.62 7.14
N LEU A 28 10.22 -10.55 7.36
CA LEU A 28 11.66 -10.62 7.65
C LEU A 28 11.95 -11.12 9.08
N ALA A 29 11.17 -10.69 10.07
CA ALA A 29 11.27 -11.19 11.45
C ALA A 29 10.96 -12.69 11.54
N LEU A 30 10.10 -13.17 10.64
CA LEU A 30 9.78 -14.58 10.42
C LEU A 30 10.62 -15.16 9.27
N SER A 31 11.83 -14.67 9.00
CA SER A 31 12.73 -15.25 7.99
C SER A 31 14.04 -15.73 8.63
N ASN A 32 14.79 -16.60 7.95
CA ASN A 32 16.02 -17.12 8.55
C ASN A 32 17.10 -16.03 8.50
N GLY A 33 17.65 -15.69 9.67
CA GLY A 33 18.82 -14.83 9.83
C GLY A 33 20.11 -15.37 9.19
N ASN A 34 20.15 -16.61 8.69
CA ASN A 34 21.35 -17.17 8.05
C ASN A 34 21.54 -16.81 6.58
N GLY A 35 20.62 -16.06 5.96
CA GLY A 35 20.79 -15.63 4.57
C GLY A 35 22.05 -14.79 4.39
N VAL A 36 22.75 -14.90 3.25
CA VAL A 36 24.02 -14.18 2.97
C VAL A 36 23.93 -12.65 3.11
N TYR A 37 22.71 -12.08 3.01
CA TYR A 37 22.45 -10.65 3.20
C TYR A 37 21.88 -10.29 4.57
N SER A 38 21.82 -11.25 5.50
CA SER A 38 21.34 -11.02 6.85
C SER A 38 22.43 -10.42 7.73
N VAL A 39 22.01 -9.54 8.64
CA VAL A 39 22.86 -8.99 9.69
C VAL A 39 23.37 -10.11 10.61
N ASP A 40 22.55 -11.12 10.91
CA ASP A 40 22.95 -12.25 11.75
C ASP A 40 23.99 -13.13 11.04
N HIS A 41 23.92 -13.28 9.71
CA HIS A 41 24.95 -13.96 8.93
C HIS A 41 26.28 -13.20 8.97
N TYR A 42 26.24 -11.86 8.82
CA TYR A 42 27.42 -11.02 8.95
C TYR A 42 28.07 -11.14 10.34
N PHE A 43 27.29 -11.06 11.42
CA PHE A 43 27.84 -11.17 12.78
C PHE A 43 28.32 -12.59 13.09
N SER A 44 27.56 -13.63 12.75
CA SER A 44 27.95 -15.04 13.01
C SER A 44 29.17 -15.48 12.19
N SER A 45 29.42 -14.87 11.03
CA SER A 45 30.63 -15.13 10.23
C SER A 45 31.85 -14.36 10.74
N ARG A 46 31.64 -13.21 11.42
CA ARG A 46 32.72 -12.34 11.89
C ARG A 46 33.13 -12.60 13.34
N TYR A 47 32.20 -12.99 14.20
CA TYR A 47 32.41 -13.11 15.64
C TYR A 47 32.02 -14.50 16.15
N ASN A 48 33.01 -15.29 16.58
CA ASN A 48 32.79 -16.64 17.13
C ASN A 48 31.94 -16.65 18.42
N SER A 49 31.86 -15.51 19.12
CA SER A 49 31.07 -15.32 20.34
C SER A 49 29.62 -14.88 20.07
N TYR A 50 29.21 -14.75 18.81
CA TYR A 50 27.85 -14.34 18.48
C TYR A 50 26.85 -15.40 18.97
N PRO A 51 25.89 -15.06 19.85
CA PRO A 51 25.11 -16.03 20.61
C PRO A 51 24.05 -16.76 19.79
N PHE A 52 23.73 -16.28 18.58
CA PHE A 52 22.78 -16.92 17.69
C PHE A 52 23.52 -17.90 16.78
N SER A 53 23.42 -19.18 17.13
CA SER A 53 24.05 -20.29 16.42
C SER A 53 23.46 -20.47 15.02
N LYS A 54 24.28 -20.97 14.08
CA LYS A 54 23.80 -21.39 12.76
C LYS A 54 22.74 -22.48 12.95
N LEU A 55 21.47 -22.15 12.68
CA LEU A 55 20.40 -23.13 12.65
C LEU A 55 20.76 -24.30 11.72
N ASN A 56 20.94 -25.50 12.29
CA ASN A 56 21.28 -26.73 11.56
C ASN A 56 20.08 -27.33 10.80
N ASN A 57 18.87 -26.80 11.00
CA ASN A 57 17.66 -27.28 10.33
C ASN A 57 17.17 -26.27 9.27
N PRO A 58 17.12 -26.64 7.98
CA PRO A 58 16.51 -25.81 6.94
C PRO A 58 14.98 -25.82 7.09
N ALA A 59 14.48 -24.94 7.97
CA ALA A 59 13.06 -24.71 8.20
C ALA A 59 12.42 -23.89 7.06
N LEU A 60 11.09 -23.69 7.12
CA LEU A 60 10.31 -22.74 6.29
C LEU A 60 11.07 -21.42 6.02
N PHE A 61 11.85 -20.98 7.01
CA PHE A 61 12.64 -19.76 7.02
C PHE A 61 13.83 -19.72 6.05
N THR A 62 14.37 -20.87 5.60
CA THR A 62 15.40 -20.94 4.54
C THR A 62 14.80 -20.99 3.14
N SER A 63 13.50 -21.24 2.98
CA SER A 63 12.87 -21.45 1.65
C SER A 63 12.68 -20.17 0.82
N GLY A 64 13.05 -19.00 1.36
CA GLY A 64 12.69 -17.71 0.79
C GLY A 64 11.25 -17.28 1.10
N PHE A 65 10.57 -17.98 2.01
CA PHE A 65 9.21 -17.69 2.46
C PHE A 65 8.98 -16.20 2.77
N GLY A 66 9.83 -15.59 3.61
CA GLY A 66 9.68 -14.18 3.98
C GLY A 66 9.65 -13.25 2.77
N ARG A 67 10.55 -13.44 1.79
CA ARG A 67 10.56 -12.64 0.55
C ARG A 67 9.31 -12.86 -0.30
N LYS A 68 8.77 -14.09 -0.35
CA LYS A 68 7.51 -14.39 -1.06
C LYS A 68 6.32 -13.72 -0.38
N VAL A 69 6.25 -13.76 0.95
CA VAL A 69 5.22 -13.05 1.72
C VAL A 69 5.33 -11.55 1.49
N THR A 70 6.54 -10.98 1.51
CA THR A 70 6.78 -9.58 1.16
C THR A 70 6.28 -9.27 -0.25
N LEU A 71 6.70 -10.05 -1.26
CA LEU A 71 6.29 -9.86 -2.65
C LEU A 71 4.76 -9.88 -2.79
N VAL A 72 4.10 -10.91 -2.25
CA VAL A 72 2.65 -11.02 -2.26
C VAL A 72 2.01 -9.81 -1.58
N SER A 73 2.50 -9.42 -0.41
CA SER A 73 1.94 -8.30 0.35
C SER A 73 2.04 -7.00 -0.43
N VAL A 74 3.20 -6.67 -1.00
CA VAL A 74 3.38 -5.42 -1.74
C VAL A 74 2.55 -5.40 -3.03
N ILE A 75 2.45 -6.53 -3.75
CA ILE A 75 1.61 -6.66 -4.93
C ILE A 75 0.14 -6.46 -4.58
N MET A 76 -0.34 -7.14 -3.53
CA MET A 76 -1.74 -7.02 -3.13
C MET A 76 -2.09 -5.62 -2.64
N THR A 77 -1.17 -4.90 -1.97
CA THR A 77 -1.42 -3.49 -1.60
C THR A 77 -1.61 -2.58 -2.81
N LEU A 78 -0.85 -2.78 -3.89
CA LEU A 78 -1.04 -2.04 -5.15
C LEU A 78 -2.38 -2.41 -5.78
N PHE A 79 -2.68 -3.71 -5.86
CA PHE A 79 -3.93 -4.21 -6.43
C PHE A 79 -5.16 -3.65 -5.72
N PHE A 80 -5.18 -3.66 -4.38
CA PHE A 80 -6.28 -3.11 -3.59
C PHE A 80 -6.43 -1.61 -3.79
N GLY A 81 -5.33 -0.86 -3.94
CA GLY A 81 -5.38 0.54 -4.33
C GLY A 81 -6.08 0.79 -5.67
N GLY A 82 -5.90 -0.11 -6.65
CA GLY A 82 -6.59 -0.03 -7.94
C GLY A 82 -8.05 -0.46 -7.87
N ILE A 83 -8.35 -1.54 -7.12
CA ILE A 83 -9.72 -2.03 -6.94
C ILE A 83 -10.60 -0.97 -6.26
N THR A 84 -10.12 -0.32 -5.19
CA THR A 84 -10.92 0.73 -4.54
C THR A 84 -11.14 1.95 -5.41
N LYS A 85 -10.16 2.36 -6.23
CA LYS A 85 -10.38 3.41 -7.24
C LYS A 85 -11.49 3.04 -8.21
N MET A 86 -11.50 1.79 -8.68
CA MET A 86 -12.58 1.29 -9.55
C MET A 86 -13.93 1.26 -8.85
N LEU A 87 -14.00 0.77 -7.61
CA LEU A 87 -15.25 0.68 -6.85
C LEU A 87 -15.82 2.07 -6.52
N ASN A 88 -14.97 3.02 -6.13
CA ASN A 88 -15.41 4.33 -5.64
C ASN A 88 -15.59 5.38 -6.74
N SER A 89 -14.85 5.27 -7.84
CA SER A 89 -14.86 6.27 -8.92
C SER A 89 -15.11 5.69 -10.32
N GLY A 90 -14.99 4.37 -10.49
CA GLY A 90 -15.06 3.73 -11.80
C GLY A 90 -14.04 4.28 -12.79
N LEU A 91 -14.42 4.32 -14.06
CA LEU A 91 -13.57 4.83 -15.14
C LEU A 91 -13.31 6.34 -15.04
N LYS A 92 -14.14 7.10 -14.30
CA LYS A 92 -13.93 8.55 -14.12
C LYS A 92 -12.63 8.85 -13.40
N TRP A 93 -12.10 7.92 -12.60
CA TRP A 93 -10.81 8.11 -11.95
C TRP A 93 -9.66 8.35 -12.95
N MET A 94 -9.80 7.87 -14.19
CA MET A 94 -8.77 7.97 -15.23
C MET A 94 -8.78 9.30 -16.00
N ASP A 95 -9.69 10.23 -15.70
CA ASP A 95 -9.83 11.49 -16.43
C ASP A 95 -8.80 12.58 -16.04
N GLY A 96 -7.89 12.28 -15.10
CA GLY A 96 -6.89 13.23 -14.60
C GLY A 96 -7.37 14.17 -13.51
N SER A 97 -8.68 14.32 -13.31
CA SER A 97 -9.25 15.31 -12.40
C SER A 97 -8.87 15.04 -10.95
N THR A 98 -8.91 13.77 -10.53
CA THR A 98 -8.62 13.39 -9.14
C THR A 98 -7.15 13.61 -8.81
N ILE A 99 -6.22 13.27 -9.71
CA ILE A 99 -4.79 13.59 -9.54
C ILE A 99 -4.60 15.11 -9.54
N GLY A 100 -5.24 15.83 -10.47
CA GLY A 100 -5.17 17.28 -10.56
C GLY A 100 -5.60 17.98 -9.26
N TYR A 101 -6.68 17.49 -8.64
CA TYR A 101 -7.14 17.94 -7.33
C TYR A 101 -6.03 17.78 -6.29
N TYR A 102 -5.49 16.58 -6.08
CA TYR A 102 -4.48 16.33 -5.04
C TYR A 102 -3.14 17.03 -5.29
N VAL A 103 -2.71 17.15 -6.55
CA VAL A 103 -1.49 17.88 -6.91
C VAL A 103 -1.64 19.38 -6.68
N ASN A 104 -2.84 19.95 -6.86
CA ASN A 104 -3.10 21.37 -6.61
C ASN A 104 -3.23 21.75 -5.13
N GLU A 105 -3.12 20.80 -4.20
CA GLU A 105 -3.20 21.12 -2.77
C GLU A 105 -2.02 22.01 -2.33
N GLU A 106 -2.33 23.19 -1.81
CA GLU A 106 -1.33 24.17 -1.37
C GLU A 106 -0.49 23.62 -0.21
N ASN A 107 0.77 24.05 -0.11
CA ASN A 107 1.71 23.69 0.96
C ASN A 107 2.08 22.20 1.12
N LYS A 108 1.67 21.33 0.18
CA LYS A 108 2.05 19.91 0.18
C LYS A 108 3.06 19.57 -0.91
N GLY A 109 3.71 18.40 -0.80
CA GLY A 109 4.73 17.94 -1.74
C GLY A 109 6.10 18.58 -1.50
N ARG A 110 7.13 18.01 -2.12
CA ARG A 110 8.54 18.39 -1.94
C ARG A 110 9.08 19.26 -3.07
N TRP A 111 8.44 19.24 -4.24
CA TRP A 111 8.86 20.01 -5.41
C TRP A 111 7.73 20.88 -5.97
N PRO A 112 7.60 22.13 -5.48
CA PRO A 112 6.52 23.03 -5.88
C PRO A 112 6.47 23.31 -7.40
N TRP A 113 7.63 23.52 -8.03
CA TRP A 113 7.71 23.78 -9.48
C TRP A 113 7.16 22.61 -10.31
N LEU A 114 7.48 21.37 -9.92
CA LEU A 114 7.03 20.16 -10.60
C LEU A 114 5.52 20.00 -10.46
N LYS A 115 4.98 20.28 -9.27
CA LYS A 115 3.53 20.29 -9.02
C LYS A 115 2.81 21.28 -9.92
N ILE A 116 3.28 22.53 -9.96
CA ILE A 116 2.69 23.59 -10.79
C ILE A 116 2.73 23.22 -12.28
N TRP A 117 3.82 22.60 -12.72
CA TRP A 117 3.94 22.14 -14.10
C TRP A 117 2.95 21.00 -14.41
N ILE A 118 2.89 19.97 -13.56
CA ILE A 118 1.97 18.84 -13.73
C ILE A 118 0.51 19.31 -13.69
N SER A 119 0.15 20.20 -12.75
CA SER A 119 -1.25 20.61 -12.57
C SER A 119 -1.79 21.50 -13.69
N LYS A 120 -0.91 22.14 -14.47
CA LYS A 120 -1.27 22.91 -15.66
C LYS A 120 -1.41 22.05 -16.91
N CYS A 121 -1.02 20.78 -16.88
CA CYS A 121 -0.98 19.90 -18.04
C CYS A 121 -2.03 18.78 -17.94
N GLN A 122 -3.26 19.04 -18.38
CA GLN A 122 -4.35 18.06 -18.33
C GLN A 122 -4.03 16.74 -19.05
N PRO A 123 -3.42 16.72 -20.25
CA PRO A 123 -3.06 15.46 -20.90
C PRO A 123 -2.09 14.61 -20.07
N LEU A 124 -1.16 15.25 -19.36
CA LEU A 124 -0.24 14.55 -18.46
C LEU A 124 -0.98 13.97 -17.25
N LEU A 125 -1.93 14.70 -16.66
CA LEU A 125 -2.76 14.19 -15.55
C LEU A 125 -3.59 12.97 -15.96
N VAL A 126 -4.20 13.00 -17.15
CA VAL A 126 -4.92 11.84 -17.73
C VAL A 126 -3.96 10.67 -17.90
N PHE A 127 -2.79 10.90 -18.51
CA PHE A 127 -1.78 9.87 -18.72
C PHE A 127 -1.34 9.23 -17.39
N LEU A 128 -1.02 10.04 -16.37
CA LEU A 128 -0.64 9.56 -15.04
C LEU A 128 -1.75 8.76 -14.37
N SER A 129 -3.01 9.17 -14.53
CA SER A 129 -4.17 8.45 -13.97
C SER A 129 -4.35 7.10 -14.63
N VAL A 130 -4.33 7.04 -15.97
CA VAL A 130 -4.40 5.78 -16.72
C VAL A 130 -3.24 4.85 -16.35
N LYS A 131 -2.01 5.37 -16.29
CA LYS A 131 -0.82 4.58 -15.93
C LYS A 131 -0.88 4.07 -14.49
N THR A 132 -1.42 4.85 -13.55
CA THR A 132 -1.64 4.40 -12.17
C THR A 132 -2.59 3.21 -12.14
N MET A 133 -3.72 3.30 -12.85
CA MET A 133 -4.69 2.19 -12.89
C MET A 133 -4.13 0.93 -13.55
N ILE A 134 -3.39 1.08 -14.65
CA ILE A 134 -2.71 -0.06 -15.29
C ILE A 134 -1.72 -0.71 -14.31
N LEU A 135 -0.87 0.09 -13.66
CA LEU A 135 0.13 -0.40 -12.71
C LEU A 135 -0.51 -1.16 -11.54
N GLU A 136 -1.52 -0.57 -10.90
CA GLU A 136 -2.17 -1.14 -9.74
C GLU A 136 -2.97 -2.41 -10.09
N LEU A 137 -3.83 -2.35 -11.11
CA LEU A 137 -4.69 -3.48 -11.49
C LEU A 137 -3.91 -4.64 -12.15
N SER A 138 -2.80 -4.37 -12.83
CA SER A 138 -1.95 -5.42 -13.41
C SER A 138 -0.98 -6.03 -12.40
N SER A 139 -0.89 -5.49 -11.18
CA SER A 139 0.09 -5.96 -10.19
C SER A 139 0.04 -7.45 -9.86
N PRO A 140 -1.12 -8.13 -9.79
CA PRO A 140 -1.17 -9.58 -9.58
C PRO A 140 -0.41 -10.40 -10.64
N CYS A 141 -0.30 -9.89 -11.88
CA CYS A 141 0.45 -10.57 -12.94
C CYS A 141 1.93 -10.79 -12.57
N ALA A 142 2.50 -9.92 -11.71
CA ALA A 142 3.87 -10.07 -11.24
C ALA A 142 4.04 -11.31 -10.35
N LEU A 143 2.98 -11.86 -9.74
CA LEU A 143 3.08 -13.10 -8.96
C LEU A 143 3.33 -14.31 -9.87
N PHE A 144 2.71 -14.32 -11.05
CA PHE A 144 2.71 -15.46 -11.95
C PHE A 144 3.74 -15.37 -13.08
N VAL A 145 4.13 -14.16 -13.47
CA VAL A 145 5.06 -13.91 -14.59
C VAL A 145 6.36 -13.30 -14.06
N PRO A 146 7.43 -14.08 -13.82
CA PRO A 146 8.68 -13.59 -13.25
C PRO A 146 9.31 -12.46 -14.05
N PHE A 147 9.23 -12.51 -15.38
CA PHE A 147 9.71 -11.47 -16.28
C PHE A 147 9.06 -10.09 -16.03
N PHE A 148 7.79 -10.07 -15.63
CA PHE A 148 7.04 -8.84 -15.38
C PHE A 148 7.40 -8.19 -14.04
N ARG A 149 7.91 -8.97 -13.07
CA ARG A 149 8.24 -8.49 -11.71
C ARG A 149 9.18 -7.28 -11.69
N PRO A 150 10.39 -7.31 -12.30
CA PRO A 150 11.30 -6.17 -12.24
C PRO A 150 10.69 -4.91 -12.88
N ILE A 151 9.98 -5.07 -14.00
CA ILE A 151 9.30 -3.95 -14.68
C ILE A 151 8.28 -3.31 -13.73
N LEU A 152 7.45 -4.12 -13.09
CA LEU A 152 6.44 -3.63 -12.17
C LEU A 152 7.03 -3.00 -10.91
N LEU A 153 8.04 -3.61 -10.28
CA LEU A 153 8.66 -3.10 -9.06
C LEU A 153 9.38 -1.76 -9.30
N VAL A 154 10.07 -1.62 -10.45
CA VAL A 154 10.66 -0.35 -10.86
C VAL A 154 9.56 0.68 -11.12
N SER A 155 8.50 0.32 -11.83
CA SER A 155 7.37 1.22 -12.10
C SER A 155 6.68 1.68 -10.81
N ALA A 156 6.46 0.78 -9.86
CA ALA A 156 5.91 1.08 -8.54
C ALA A 156 6.83 1.97 -7.70
N SER A 157 8.15 1.78 -7.81
CA SER A 157 9.14 2.65 -7.16
C SER A 157 9.08 4.08 -7.71
N ILE A 158 9.05 4.22 -9.04
CA ILE A 158 8.93 5.51 -9.73
C ILE A 158 7.60 6.18 -9.37
N PHE A 159 6.50 5.44 -9.37
CA PHE A 159 5.17 5.93 -8.99
C PHE A 159 5.17 6.50 -7.57
N HIS A 160 5.64 5.74 -6.58
CA HIS A 160 5.70 6.19 -5.18
C HIS A 160 6.70 7.32 -4.94
N PHE A 161 7.81 7.35 -5.68
CA PHE A 161 8.73 8.48 -5.66
C PHE A 161 8.07 9.74 -6.23
N GLY A 162 7.31 9.62 -7.33
CA GLY A 162 6.51 10.70 -7.89
C GLY A 162 5.46 11.24 -6.91
N ILE A 163 4.77 10.35 -6.19
CA ILE A 163 3.86 10.74 -5.10
C ILE A 163 4.62 11.51 -4.01
N TRP A 164 5.79 11.05 -3.59
CA TRP A 164 6.58 11.75 -2.56
C TRP A 164 7.01 13.16 -3.01
N LEU A 165 7.35 13.33 -4.29
CA LEU A 165 7.72 14.63 -4.85
C LEU A 165 6.53 15.60 -4.94
N THR A 166 5.36 15.11 -5.31
CA THR A 166 4.22 15.95 -5.73
C THR A 166 3.08 16.03 -4.71
N LEU A 167 2.96 15.04 -3.82
CA LEU A 167 1.90 14.90 -2.82
C LEU A 167 2.50 14.81 -1.41
N HIS A 168 1.63 14.82 -0.38
CA HIS A 168 2.06 14.76 1.02
C HIS A 168 2.54 13.39 1.53
N PRO A 169 1.94 12.25 1.15
CA PRO A 169 2.34 10.96 1.69
C PRO A 169 3.79 10.59 1.37
N ASN A 170 4.46 10.02 2.37
CA ASN A 170 5.82 9.54 2.23
C ASN A 170 5.83 8.02 1.98
N TYR A 171 5.86 7.62 0.71
CA TYR A 171 5.92 6.22 0.32
C TYR A 171 7.35 5.66 0.20
N LEU A 172 8.39 6.42 0.57
CA LEU A 172 9.78 5.93 0.51
C LEU A 172 10.03 4.65 1.34
N PRO A 173 9.46 4.47 2.55
CA PRO A 173 9.58 3.19 3.25
C PRO A 173 9.05 2.01 2.41
N GLN A 174 7.98 2.22 1.66
CA GLN A 174 7.42 1.19 0.77
C GLN A 174 8.32 0.96 -0.45
N THR A 175 8.99 1.97 -0.98
CA THR A 175 9.93 1.77 -2.10
C THR A 175 11.13 0.90 -1.72
N TRP A 176 11.61 0.98 -0.47
CA TRP A 176 12.64 0.07 0.05
C TRP A 176 12.17 -1.39 0.07
N CYS A 177 10.88 -1.64 0.31
CA CYS A 177 10.31 -2.99 0.28
C CYS A 177 10.37 -3.60 -1.14
N TYR A 178 10.28 -2.79 -2.19
CA TYR A 178 10.41 -3.25 -3.57
C TYR A 178 11.81 -3.77 -3.90
N ILE A 179 12.86 -3.16 -3.33
CA ILE A 179 14.24 -3.61 -3.52
C ILE A 179 14.41 -5.05 -3.00
N LEU A 180 13.78 -5.40 -1.87
CA LEU A 180 13.79 -6.76 -1.34
C LEU A 180 13.09 -7.79 -2.24
N CYS A 181 12.29 -7.31 -3.19
CA CYS A 181 11.60 -8.11 -4.19
C CYS A 181 12.39 -8.22 -5.52
N THR A 182 13.43 -7.39 -5.71
CA THR A 182 14.39 -7.52 -6.82
C THR A 182 15.38 -8.65 -6.51
N ASN A 183 15.81 -9.43 -7.51
CA ASN A 183 16.63 -10.65 -7.36
C ASN A 183 15.89 -11.92 -6.91
N TYR A 184 14.77 -12.22 -7.55
CA TYR A 184 14.28 -13.60 -7.63
C TYR A 184 15.14 -14.39 -8.63
N HIS A 185 16.45 -14.51 -8.40
CA HIS A 185 17.21 -15.49 -9.15
C HIS A 185 16.82 -16.84 -8.57
N GLU A 186 16.08 -17.65 -9.33
CA GLU A 186 15.56 -18.99 -9.04
C GLU A 186 16.64 -20.04 -8.66
N SER A 187 17.86 -19.60 -8.33
CA SER A 187 19.02 -20.40 -7.95
C SER A 187 18.81 -21.27 -6.69
N MET A 188 17.71 -21.08 -5.97
CA MET A 188 17.35 -21.96 -4.86
C MET A 188 16.76 -23.26 -5.41
N LYS A 189 17.62 -24.18 -5.89
CA LYS A 189 17.34 -25.61 -6.07
C LYS A 189 17.04 -26.34 -4.75
N TYR A 190 16.60 -25.62 -3.72
CA TYR A 190 16.17 -26.21 -2.48
C TYR A 190 14.74 -26.68 -2.67
N HIS A 191 14.59 -27.97 -2.96
CA HIS A 191 13.32 -28.66 -2.79
C HIS A 191 12.93 -28.52 -1.31
N THR A 192 12.07 -27.55 -1.02
CA THR A 192 11.51 -27.43 0.33
C THR A 192 10.56 -28.61 0.47
N PRO A 193 10.82 -29.57 1.38
CA PRO A 193 9.97 -30.74 1.50
C PRO A 193 8.56 -30.28 1.87
N VAL A 194 7.56 -30.80 1.15
CA VAL A 194 6.16 -30.59 1.49
C VAL A 194 5.88 -31.36 2.78
N ASN A 195 5.82 -30.63 3.88
CA ASN A 195 5.48 -31.13 5.21
C ASN A 195 4.32 -30.33 5.81
N LEU A 196 3.82 -30.77 6.96
CA LEU A 196 2.69 -30.14 7.64
C LEU A 196 2.91 -28.64 7.88
N VAL A 197 4.14 -28.21 8.20
CA VAL A 197 4.47 -26.79 8.44
C VAL A 197 4.33 -25.98 7.15
N THR A 198 4.92 -26.44 6.05
CA THR A 198 4.83 -25.75 4.75
C THR A 198 3.41 -25.71 4.21
N LEU A 199 2.63 -26.78 4.38
CA LEU A 199 1.22 -26.84 4.00
C LEU A 199 0.38 -25.87 4.84
N THR A 200 0.57 -25.87 6.16
CA THR A 200 -0.15 -24.97 7.07
C THR A 200 0.18 -23.50 6.77
N ALA A 201 1.45 -23.18 6.51
CA ALA A 201 1.87 -21.83 6.13
C ALA A 201 1.26 -21.41 4.78
N SER A 202 1.24 -22.31 3.80
CA SER A 202 0.62 -22.05 2.50
C SER A 202 -0.88 -21.80 2.63
N TRP A 203 -1.60 -22.64 3.37
CA TRP A 203 -3.03 -22.46 3.63
C TRP A 203 -3.32 -21.17 4.40
N GLY A 204 -2.51 -20.86 5.42
CA GLY A 204 -2.64 -19.62 6.19
C GLY A 204 -2.52 -18.37 5.31
N ILE A 205 -1.53 -18.34 4.40
CA ILE A 205 -1.39 -17.25 3.42
C ILE A 205 -2.60 -17.21 2.47
N THR A 206 -3.02 -18.34 1.91
CA THR A 206 -4.17 -18.38 0.99
C THR A 206 -5.44 -17.85 1.64
N VAL A 207 -5.74 -18.28 2.88
CA VAL A 207 -6.89 -17.81 3.64
C VAL A 207 -6.78 -16.31 3.95
N PHE A 208 -5.60 -15.86 4.39
CA PHE A 208 -5.32 -14.44 4.64
C PHE A 208 -5.57 -13.58 3.38
N LEU A 209 -5.11 -14.04 2.22
CA LEU A 209 -5.30 -13.34 0.95
C LEU A 209 -6.76 -13.32 0.49
N ALA A 210 -7.44 -14.47 0.56
CA ALA A 210 -8.85 -14.56 0.21
C ALA A 210 -9.69 -13.62 1.09
N PHE A 211 -9.44 -13.63 2.40
CA PHE A 211 -10.12 -12.73 3.33
C PHE A 211 -9.80 -11.26 3.05
N SER A 212 -8.53 -10.92 2.76
CA SER A 212 -8.14 -9.56 2.37
C SER A 212 -8.85 -9.08 1.10
N ILE A 213 -9.02 -9.95 0.10
CA ILE A 213 -9.77 -9.65 -1.13
C ILE A 213 -11.24 -9.38 -0.79
N VAL A 214 -11.87 -10.21 0.04
CA VAL A 214 -13.25 -9.98 0.50
C VAL A 214 -13.36 -8.63 1.21
N CYS A 215 -12.45 -8.32 2.14
CA CYS A 215 -12.43 -7.01 2.80
C CYS A 215 -12.27 -5.86 1.81
N ALA A 216 -11.40 -5.99 0.80
CA ALA A 216 -11.21 -4.98 -0.22
C ALA A 216 -12.47 -4.75 -1.08
N LEU A 217 -13.14 -5.84 -1.49
CA LEU A 217 -14.38 -5.79 -2.26
C LEU A 217 -15.56 -5.23 -1.43
N MET A 218 -15.59 -5.51 -0.13
CA MET A 218 -16.60 -4.98 0.79
C MET A 218 -16.27 -3.58 1.30
N GLY A 219 -15.16 -2.98 0.88
CA GLY A 219 -14.73 -1.66 1.35
C GLY A 219 -14.34 -1.63 2.84
N MET A 220 -14.06 -2.77 3.46
CA MET A 220 -13.73 -2.86 4.88
C MET A 220 -12.29 -2.37 5.15
N GLU A 221 -12.15 -1.45 6.10
CA GLU A 221 -10.87 -0.91 6.56
C GLU A 221 -10.54 -1.39 7.99
N ASN A 222 -10.12 -2.64 8.14
CA ASN A 222 -9.78 -3.21 9.45
C ASN A 222 -8.38 -3.78 9.44
N TRP A 223 -7.37 -3.05 9.95
CA TRP A 223 -6.00 -3.58 10.03
C TRP A 223 -5.98 -5.01 10.62
N PRO A 224 -5.29 -5.98 9.99
CA PRO A 224 -4.44 -5.88 8.79
C PRO A 224 -5.20 -5.99 7.44
N PHE A 225 -6.50 -6.18 7.46
CA PHE A 225 -7.35 -6.38 6.28
C PHE A 225 -8.02 -5.08 5.83
N THR A 226 -7.48 -4.44 4.80
CA THR A 226 -7.98 -3.13 4.36
C THR A 226 -8.23 -3.08 2.85
N SER A 227 -9.22 -2.30 2.47
CA SER A 227 -9.50 -1.92 1.10
C SER A 227 -8.51 -0.87 0.55
N ILE A 228 -7.77 -0.13 1.40
CA ILE A 228 -6.87 0.96 0.98
C ILE A 228 -7.58 1.96 0.03
N PRO A 229 -8.63 2.69 0.45
CA PRO A 229 -9.33 3.63 -0.43
C PRO A 229 -8.58 4.96 -0.60
N MET A 230 -7.28 4.99 -0.36
CA MET A 230 -6.49 6.20 -0.45
C MET A 230 -6.55 6.79 -1.87
N TYR A 231 -7.02 8.03 -1.97
CA TYR A 231 -7.21 8.75 -3.23
C TYR A 231 -8.17 8.05 -4.20
N SER A 232 -9.06 7.19 -3.69
CA SER A 232 -9.97 6.39 -4.52
C SER A 232 -11.25 7.12 -4.91
N TYR A 233 -11.65 8.14 -4.17
CA TYR A 233 -12.86 8.92 -4.45
C TYR A 233 -12.62 10.00 -5.48
N TYR A 234 -13.61 10.19 -6.34
CA TYR A 234 -13.51 11.11 -7.46
C TYR A 234 -13.49 12.57 -6.95
N ARG A 235 -12.59 13.36 -7.52
CA ARG A 235 -12.47 14.80 -7.27
C ARG A 235 -12.35 15.53 -8.59
N ASP A 236 -13.35 16.34 -8.91
CA ASP A 236 -13.28 17.27 -10.04
C ASP A 236 -12.75 18.64 -9.60
N ALA A 237 -12.60 19.56 -10.56
CA ALA A 237 -12.14 20.93 -10.30
C ALA A 237 -13.10 21.76 -9.42
N SER A 238 -14.33 21.27 -9.18
CA SER A 238 -15.27 21.97 -8.30
C SER A 238 -14.92 21.78 -6.82
N TYR A 239 -14.16 20.76 -6.44
CA TYR A 239 -13.76 20.55 -5.04
C TYR A 239 -12.72 21.59 -4.59
N SER A 240 -12.82 22.01 -3.33
CA SER A 240 -11.82 22.85 -2.64
C SER A 240 -11.18 22.05 -1.51
N HIS A 241 -9.88 22.28 -1.29
CA HIS A 241 -9.12 21.71 -0.17
C HIS A 241 -9.43 22.42 1.16
N MET A 242 -9.93 23.66 1.09
CA MET A 242 -10.07 24.54 2.26
C MET A 242 -11.48 24.54 2.85
N TYR A 243 -12.51 24.31 2.02
CA TYR A 243 -13.90 24.39 2.45
C TYR A 243 -14.83 23.59 1.52
N LEU A 244 -16.01 23.24 2.02
CA LEU A 244 -17.08 22.64 1.23
C LEU A 244 -17.85 23.76 0.51
N LYS A 245 -17.90 23.73 -0.82
CA LYS A 245 -18.53 24.79 -1.63
C LYS A 245 -20.05 24.74 -1.63
N ASN A 246 -20.63 23.55 -1.47
CA ASN A 246 -22.09 23.36 -1.53
C ASN A 246 -22.54 22.06 -0.82
N THR A 247 -23.85 21.92 -0.64
CA THR A 247 -24.50 20.77 -0.01
C THR A 247 -24.21 19.45 -0.72
N LYS A 248 -24.04 19.46 -2.05
CA LYS A 248 -23.66 18.26 -2.82
C LYS A 248 -22.26 17.78 -2.43
N GLN A 249 -21.27 18.68 -2.37
CA GLN A 249 -19.91 18.33 -1.93
C GLN A 249 -19.91 17.84 -0.48
N ALA A 250 -20.69 18.49 0.40
CA ALA A 250 -20.83 18.07 1.79
C ALA A 250 -21.41 16.65 1.90
N ARG A 251 -22.46 16.32 1.12
CA ARG A 251 -23.03 14.97 1.05
C ARG A 251 -22.04 13.95 0.49
N CYS A 252 -21.28 14.30 -0.56
CA CYS A 252 -20.25 13.42 -1.09
C CYS A 252 -19.20 13.10 -0.01
N VAL A 253 -18.62 14.12 0.62
CA VAL A 253 -17.60 13.94 1.67
C VAL A 253 -18.15 13.18 2.88
N SER A 254 -19.42 13.38 3.26
CA SER A 254 -20.03 12.62 4.36
C SER A 254 -20.23 11.15 4.00
N HIS A 255 -20.73 10.86 2.78
CA HIS A 255 -20.84 9.48 2.29
C HIS A 255 -19.48 8.78 2.25
N GLU A 256 -18.43 9.48 1.83
CA GLU A 256 -17.07 8.93 1.83
C GLU A 256 -16.56 8.66 3.23
N CYS A 257 -16.80 9.55 4.18
CA CYS A 257 -16.42 9.35 5.58
C CYS A 257 -17.13 8.12 6.18
N ILE A 258 -18.41 7.92 5.85
CA ILE A 258 -19.19 6.75 6.26
C ILE A 258 -18.66 5.47 5.59
N ASN A 259 -18.44 5.51 4.28
CA ASN A 259 -18.04 4.36 3.48
C ASN A 259 -16.58 3.92 3.72
N SER A 260 -15.71 4.84 4.15
CA SER A 260 -14.34 4.54 4.58
C SER A 260 -14.29 3.92 5.99
N GLY A 261 -15.37 3.24 6.40
CA GLY A 261 -15.52 2.57 7.69
C GLY A 261 -15.78 3.47 8.89
N GLY A 262 -15.86 4.80 8.72
CA GLY A 262 -15.68 5.74 9.82
C GLY A 262 -14.29 5.58 10.44
N TYR A 263 -13.86 6.51 11.30
CA TYR A 263 -12.61 6.31 12.03
C TYR A 263 -12.62 4.94 12.76
N PRO A 264 -11.50 4.19 12.73
CA PRO A 264 -11.44 2.83 13.26
C PRO A 264 -11.92 2.77 14.71
N ILE A 265 -12.48 1.61 15.06
CA ILE A 265 -13.24 1.17 16.25
C ILE A 265 -12.70 1.61 17.65
N GLY A 266 -11.60 2.37 17.75
CA GLY A 266 -11.06 2.89 19.01
C GLY A 266 -11.29 4.38 19.29
N TRP A 267 -11.71 5.20 18.31
CA TRP A 267 -11.89 6.65 18.50
C TRP A 267 -13.17 7.07 17.78
N SER A 268 -14.28 7.18 18.53
CA SER A 268 -15.64 7.29 17.99
C SER A 268 -15.77 8.33 16.89
N SER A 269 -16.41 7.97 15.78
CA SER A 269 -16.81 8.83 14.66
C SER A 269 -17.89 9.89 14.98
N LYS A 270 -18.17 10.14 16.26
CA LYS A 270 -19.28 11.01 16.72
C LYS A 270 -18.94 12.50 16.87
N TRP A 271 -17.75 12.96 16.48
CA TRP A 271 -17.32 14.35 16.76
C TRP A 271 -17.60 15.35 15.63
N ILE A 272 -17.89 14.89 14.41
CA ILE A 272 -18.15 15.79 13.28
C ILE A 272 -19.62 15.66 12.88
N TYR A 273 -20.47 16.45 13.55
CA TYR A 273 -21.81 16.75 13.04
C TYR A 273 -21.70 17.93 12.08
N LEU A 274 -21.76 17.65 10.78
CA LEU A 274 -21.93 18.68 9.76
C LEU A 274 -23.40 19.12 9.78
N TRP A 275 -23.70 20.18 10.53
CA TRP A 275 -24.98 20.85 10.45
C TRP A 275 -24.97 21.73 9.19
N LEU A 276 -25.74 21.32 8.17
CA LEU A 276 -26.05 22.17 7.04
C LEU A 276 -27.04 23.23 7.56
N SER A 277 -26.54 24.44 7.83
CA SER A 277 -27.41 25.60 8.02
C SER A 277 -27.98 25.95 6.65
N ASP A 278 -29.27 25.72 6.43
CA ASP A 278 -29.98 26.31 5.30
C ASP A 278 -29.98 27.83 5.52
N SER A 279 -29.02 28.54 4.94
CA SER A 279 -28.98 30.01 4.92
C SER A 279 -30.02 30.60 3.94
N ALA A 280 -31.21 30.00 3.90
CA ALA A 280 -32.36 30.42 3.11
C ALA A 280 -33.65 30.38 3.95
N GLY A 281 -33.66 31.08 5.08
CA GLY A 281 -34.85 31.82 5.55
C GLY A 281 -34.47 33.30 5.47
N ASN A 282 -35.08 34.13 4.61
CA ASN A 282 -36.43 34.69 4.77
C ASN A 282 -36.72 35.13 6.20
#